data_AF-I3V9R4-F1
#
_entry.id   AF-I3V9R4-F1
#
_cell.length_a   1.000
_cell.length_b   1.000
_cell.length_c   1.000
_cell.angle_alpha   90.00
_cell.angle_beta   90.00
_cell.angle_gamma   90.00
#
_symmetry.space_group_name_H-M   'P 1'
#
loop_
_entity.id
_entity.type
_entity.pdbx_description
1 polymer ?
#
loop_
_entity_poly.entity_id
_entity_poly.type
_entity_poly.pdbx_seq_one_letter_code
_entity_poly.pdbx_strand_id
1 'polypeptide(L)' 'WLFRDGLLPENAFIVGYARSRLTVADIRKQSEPFFK' A
#
# COMPACT_ATOMS: atom_id res chain seq x y z
N TRP A 1 -0.02 -5.69 -6.29
CA TRP A 1 0.10 -6.24 -7.64
C TRP A 1 -0.79 -5.55 -8.66
N LEU A 2 -2.12 -5.51 -8.50
CA LEU A 2 -3.04 -4.82 -9.44
C LEU A 2 -2.61 -3.39 -9.83
N PHE A 3 -2.11 -2.62 -8.85
CA PHE A 3 -1.58 -1.28 -9.09
C PHE A 3 -0.36 -1.28 -10.03
N ARG A 4 0.59 -2.21 -9.85
CA ARG A 4 1.78 -2.37 -10.69
C ARG A 4 1.40 -2.79 -12.10
N ASP A 5 0.43 -3.68 -12.22
CA ASP A 5 0.06 -4.31 -13.50
C ASP A 5 -0.89 -3.41 -14.32
N GLY A 6 -1.13 -2.17 -13.90
CA GLY A 6 -1.96 -1.19 -14.62
C GLY A 6 -3.46 -1.51 -14.64
N LEU A 7 -3.91 -2.38 -13.74
CA LEU A 7 -5.31 -2.83 -13.67
C LEU A 7 -6.17 -1.95 -12.76
N LEU A 8 -5.59 -0.90 -12.17
CA LEU A 8 -6.30 0.11 -11.39
C LEU A 8 -6.41 1.41 -12.19
N PRO A 9 -7.46 2.23 -11.95
CA PRO A 9 -7.56 3.55 -12.54
C PRO A 9 -6.34 4.41 -12.24
N GLU A 10 -5.98 5.31 -13.17
CA GLU A 10 -4.82 6.20 -13.04
C GLU A 10 -4.85 7.05 -11.75
N ASN A 11 -6.05 7.42 -11.30
CA ASN A 11 -6.29 8.21 -10.09
C ASN A 11 -6.74 7.36 -8.89
N ALA A 12 -6.03 6.27 -8.60
CA ALA A 12 -6.34 5.40 -7.47
C ALA A 12 -5.45 5.70 -6.25
N PHE A 13 -6.08 5.98 -5.10
CA PHE A 13 -5.40 6.18 -3.81
C PHE A 13 -5.84 5.10 -2.81
N ILE A 14 -4.88 4.59 -2.04
CA ILE A 14 -5.15 3.62 -0.96
C ILE A 14 -5.00 4.33 0.38
N VAL A 15 -6.05 4.30 1.20
CA VAL A 15 -6.04 4.84 2.57
C VAL A 15 -6.26 3.69 3.56
N GLY A 16 -5.23 3.38 4.33
CA GLY A 16 -5.30 2.38 5.40
C GLY A 16 -5.71 3.02 6.72
N TYR A 17 -6.62 2.37 7.46
CA TYR A 17 -7.03 2.80 8.79
C TYR A 17 -6.79 1.68 9.82
N ALA A 18 -6.15 2.02 10.93
CA ALA A 18 -5.88 1.10 12.02
C ALA A 18 -5.83 1.85 13.36
N ARG A 19 -5.97 1.11 14.46
CA ARG A 19 -5.82 1.64 15.82
C ARG A 19 -4.39 2.06 16.16
N SER A 20 -3.41 1.46 15.48
CA SER A 20 -2.00 1.72 15.70
C SER A 20 -1.58 3.06 15.10
N ARG A 21 -0.76 3.82 15.81
CA ARG A 21 -0.17 5.07 15.31
C ARG A 21 0.98 4.73 14.36
N LEU A 22 0.67 4.53 13.09
CA LEU A 22 1.61 4.11 12.05
C LEU A 22 1.80 5.20 11.00
N THR A 23 2.98 5.22 10.39
CA THR A 23 3.27 6.02 9.21
C THR A 23 3.25 5.16 7.94
N VAL A 24 3.18 5.80 6.77
CA VAL A 24 3.30 5.07 5.49
C VAL A 24 4.64 4.34 5.37
N ALA A 25 5.71 4.88 5.97
CA ALA A 25 7.02 4.21 5.99
C ALA A 25 6.98 2.89 6.79
N ASP A 26 6.24 2.84 7.89
CA ASP A 26 6.08 1.62 8.70
C ASP A 26 5.31 0.54 7.93
N ILE A 27 4.23 0.94 7.25
CA ILE A 27 3.44 0.04 6.41
C ILE A 27 4.29 -0.50 5.26
N ARG A 28 5.05 0.36 4.58
CA ARG A 28 5.94 -0.05 3.49
C ARG A 28 6.98 -1.06 3.98
N LYS A 29 7.66 -0.78 5.09
CA LYS A 29 8.66 -1.70 5.67
C LYS A 29 8.09 -3.09 5.98
N GLN A 30 6.85 -3.17 6.45
CA GLN A 30 6.21 -4.44 6.80
C GLN A 30 5.65 -5.17 5.57
N SER A 31 5.10 -4.45 4.59
CA SER A 31 4.40 -5.04 3.45
C SER A 31 5.30 -5.29 2.23
N GLU A 32 6.31 -4.45 1.99
CA GLU A 32 7.22 -4.53 0.83
C GLU A 32 7.92 -5.90 0.68
N PRO A 33 8.36 -6.60 1.75
CA PRO A 33 8.93 -7.94 1.62
C PRO A 33 7.98 -8.99 1.00
N PHE A 34 6.67 -8.75 1.06
CA PHE A 34 5.65 -9.63 0.50
C PHE A 34 5.21 -9.19 -0.90
N PHE A 35 5.64 -8.00 -1.34
CA PHE A 35 5.39 -7.51 -2.69
C PHE A 35 6.42 -8.15 -3.62
N LYS A 36 6.08 -9.31 -4.17
CA LYS A 36 6.90 -10.01 -5.18
C LYS A 36 6.82 -9.36 -6.56
#